data_AF-A0A972X4W9-F1
#
_entry.id   AF-A0A972X4W9-F1
#
_cell.length_a   1.000
_cell.length_b   1.000
_cell.length_c   1.000
_cell.angle_alpha   90.00
_cell.angle_beta   90.00
_cell.angle_gamma   90.00
#
_symmetry.space_group_name_H-M   'P 1'
#
loop_
_entity.id
_entity.type
_entity.pdbx_description
1 polymer ?
#
loop_
_entity_poly.entity_id
_entity_poly.type
_entity_poly.pdbx_seq_one_letter_code
_entity_poly.pdbx_strand_id
1 'polypeptide(L)'
;MPALLEAAPEGRPTVDVAAAVEARRLEAMVKAMVAYRSLVTACADGEELSGKRLDALADAADRLRLPQGALAADVQVVLNYRGNQTLLVQRRQDAEQLRQEAELASREIEGLERRLKEAKWTIQKHRNIESQPSGIMGALAEQEQENPRLFGAVAVAAAKLLEAAR
;
A
#
# COMPACT_ATOMS: atom_id res chain seq x y z
N MET A 1 27.15 27.23 -82.73
CA MET A 1 26.08 26.22 -82.78
C MET A 1 26.73 24.84 -82.60
N PRO A 2 26.14 23.94 -81.81
CA PRO A 2 26.65 23.54 -80.49
C PRO A 2 26.78 22.01 -80.28
N ALA A 3 27.48 21.60 -79.22
CA ALA A 3 27.24 20.40 -78.38
C ALA A 3 28.32 20.43 -77.28
N LEU A 4 28.09 20.93 -76.06
CA LEU A 4 27.22 20.38 -75.01
C LEU A 4 27.25 18.85 -74.95
N LEU A 5 28.26 18.33 -74.25
CA LEU A 5 28.21 17.11 -73.45
C LEU A 5 28.92 17.46 -72.15
N GLU A 6 28.20 18.14 -71.25
CA GLU A 6 27.59 17.50 -70.08
C GLU A 6 28.63 16.77 -69.22
N ALA A 7 29.21 17.54 -68.31
CA ALA A 7 29.63 17.01 -67.03
C ALA A 7 28.38 16.67 -66.22
N ALA A 8 28.23 15.40 -65.81
CA ALA A 8 27.32 14.94 -64.76
C ALA A 8 27.80 13.57 -64.23
N PRO A 9 27.54 13.24 -62.96
CA PRO A 9 28.49 13.46 -61.88
C PRO A 9 29.08 12.16 -61.35
N GLU A 10 30.36 12.19 -60.99
CA GLU A 10 30.94 11.23 -60.05
C GLU A 10 30.27 11.43 -58.67
N GLY A 11 29.16 10.74 -58.46
CA GLY A 11 28.23 10.96 -57.36
C GLY A 11 27.95 9.70 -56.53
N ARG A 12 29.00 9.20 -55.86
CA ARG A 12 28.98 8.52 -54.54
C ARG A 12 28.41 7.08 -54.41
N PRO A 13 29.30 6.07 -54.36
CA PRO A 13 29.11 4.83 -53.60
C PRO A 13 29.61 4.93 -52.13
N THR A 14 30.17 6.07 -51.71
CA THR A 14 30.87 6.19 -50.41
C THR A 14 29.94 6.32 -49.20
N VAL A 15 28.73 6.86 -49.37
CA VAL A 15 27.77 7.06 -48.27
C VAL A 15 27.17 5.72 -47.81
N ASP A 16 26.87 4.81 -48.74
CA ASP A 16 26.31 3.49 -48.43
C ASP A 16 27.34 2.55 -47.78
N VAL A 17 28.62 2.65 -48.17
CA VAL A 17 29.70 1.88 -47.54
C VAL A 17 29.94 2.35 -46.10
N ALA A 18 29.94 3.66 -45.86
CA ALA A 18 30.11 4.20 -44.51
C ALA A 18 28.97 3.79 -43.57
N ALA A 19 27.72 3.84 -44.05
CA ALA A 19 26.55 3.39 -43.30
C ALA A 19 26.61 1.88 -43.00
N ALA A 20 27.00 1.06 -43.99
CA ALA A 20 27.14 -0.39 -43.80
C ALA A 20 28.28 -0.75 -42.84
N VAL A 21 29.38 -0.01 -42.85
CA VAL A 21 30.49 -0.17 -41.91
C VAL A 21 30.06 0.18 -40.49
N GLU A 22 29.32 1.29 -40.30
CA GLU A 22 28.84 1.68 -38.99
C GLU A 22 27.78 0.70 -38.45
N ALA A 23 26.88 0.20 -39.31
CA ALA A 23 25.92 -0.83 -38.92
C ALA A 23 26.61 -2.12 -38.43
N ARG A 24 27.66 -2.57 -39.13
CA ARG A 24 28.47 -3.74 -38.71
C ARG A 24 29.20 -3.49 -37.40
N ARG A 25 29.69 -2.26 -37.19
CA ARG A 25 30.34 -1.86 -35.94
C ARG A 25 29.36 -1.91 -34.76
N LEU A 26 28.16 -1.36 -34.95
CA LEU A 26 27.09 -1.41 -33.94
C LEU A 26 26.68 -2.85 -33.64
N GLU A 27 26.51 -3.69 -34.65
CA GLU A 27 26.20 -5.11 -34.47
C GLU A 27 27.28 -5.84 -33.65
N ALA A 28 28.55 -5.60 -33.96
CA ALA A 28 29.67 -6.17 -33.21
C ALA A 28 29.70 -5.69 -31.76
N MET A 29 29.34 -4.43 -31.51
CA MET A 29 29.28 -3.85 -30.17
C MET A 29 28.13 -4.43 -29.35
N VAL A 30 26.93 -4.56 -29.95
CA VAL A 30 25.79 -5.23 -29.30
C VAL A 30 26.12 -6.68 -28.95
N LYS A 31 26.77 -7.43 -29.86
CA LYS A 31 27.24 -8.80 -29.57
C LYS A 31 28.20 -8.84 -28.38
N ALA A 32 29.16 -7.91 -28.32
CA ALA A 32 30.08 -7.81 -27.19
C ALA A 32 29.34 -7.49 -25.88
N MET A 33 28.37 -6.57 -25.88
CA MET A 33 27.55 -6.25 -24.70
C MET A 33 26.75 -7.47 -24.22
N VAL A 34 26.14 -8.22 -25.14
CA VAL A 34 25.36 -9.43 -24.79
C VAL A 34 26.27 -10.50 -24.20
N ALA A 35 27.43 -10.75 -24.81
CA ALA A 35 28.41 -11.71 -24.31
C ALA A 35 28.92 -11.31 -22.92
N TYR A 36 29.33 -10.06 -22.74
CA TYR A 36 29.80 -9.53 -21.46
C TYR A 36 28.73 -9.67 -20.37
N ARG A 37 27.48 -9.26 -20.65
CA ARG A 37 26.36 -9.40 -19.71
C ARG A 37 26.11 -10.85 -19.31
N SER A 38 26.21 -11.79 -20.26
CA SER A 38 26.06 -13.21 -19.97
C SER A 38 27.16 -13.70 -19.00
N LEU A 39 28.39 -13.24 -19.18
CA LEU A 39 29.52 -13.61 -18.33
C LEU A 39 29.42 -12.99 -16.94
N VAL A 40 29.03 -11.73 -16.83
CA VAL A 40 28.73 -11.06 -15.55
C VAL A 40 27.65 -11.83 -14.80
N THR A 41 26.60 -12.26 -15.50
CA THR A 41 25.49 -13.03 -14.91
C THR A 41 25.98 -14.38 -14.40
N ALA A 42 26.75 -15.12 -15.21
CA ALA A 42 27.34 -16.40 -14.80
C ALA A 42 28.25 -16.25 -13.55
N CYS A 43 29.08 -15.20 -13.50
CA CYS A 43 29.89 -14.92 -12.32
C CYS A 43 29.03 -14.58 -11.09
N ALA A 44 27.96 -13.81 -11.26
CA ALA A 44 27.01 -13.51 -10.19
C ALA A 44 26.22 -14.75 -9.74
N ASP A 45 26.10 -15.77 -10.59
CA ASP A 45 25.55 -17.09 -10.26
C ASP A 45 26.58 -18.01 -9.57
N GLY A 46 27.82 -17.54 -9.39
CA GLY A 46 28.91 -18.27 -8.75
C GLY A 46 29.71 -19.16 -9.71
N GLU A 47 29.52 -19.03 -11.03
CA GLU A 47 30.31 -19.78 -12.00
C GLU A 47 31.73 -19.22 -12.11
N GLU A 48 32.73 -20.10 -12.05
CA GLU A 48 34.12 -19.74 -12.33
C GLU A 48 34.35 -19.66 -13.86
N LEU A 49 34.92 -18.54 -14.31
CA LEU A 49 35.30 -18.38 -15.71
C LEU A 49 36.61 -19.11 -15.99
N SER A 50 36.63 -19.95 -17.01
CA SER A 50 37.84 -20.65 -17.46
C SER A 50 37.90 -20.79 -18.98
N GLY A 51 39.12 -20.96 -19.50
CA GLY A 51 39.41 -21.20 -20.92
C GLY A 51 38.69 -20.21 -21.84
N LYS A 52 37.91 -20.74 -22.79
CA LYS A 52 37.17 -19.97 -23.80
C LYS A 52 36.30 -18.83 -23.24
N ARG A 53 35.82 -18.94 -21.99
CA ARG A 53 35.02 -17.88 -21.36
C ARG A 53 35.88 -16.69 -20.89
N LEU A 54 37.12 -16.94 -20.47
CA LEU A 54 38.07 -15.87 -20.17
C LEU A 54 38.52 -15.16 -21.45
N ASP A 55 38.73 -15.92 -22.54
CA ASP A 55 39.03 -15.34 -23.85
C ASP A 55 37.89 -14.44 -24.33
N ALA A 56 36.65 -14.93 -24.25
CA ALA A 56 35.46 -14.17 -24.61
C ALA A 56 35.25 -12.92 -23.73
N LEU A 57 35.61 -13.00 -22.44
CA LEU A 57 35.59 -11.87 -21.52
C LEU A 57 36.60 -10.80 -21.95
N ALA A 58 37.85 -11.19 -22.22
CA ALA A 58 38.90 -10.29 -22.66
C ALA A 58 38.51 -9.59 -23.97
N ASP A 59 38.06 -10.37 -24.97
CA ASP A 59 37.58 -9.85 -26.25
C ASP A 59 36.42 -8.85 -26.07
N ALA A 60 35.47 -9.15 -25.19
CA ALA A 60 34.34 -8.26 -24.94
C ALA A 60 34.77 -6.99 -24.18
N ALA A 61 35.63 -7.11 -23.17
CA ALA A 61 36.14 -5.99 -22.40
C ALA A 61 36.95 -5.01 -23.26
N ASP A 62 37.80 -5.53 -24.15
CA ASP A 62 38.59 -4.72 -25.08
C ASP A 62 37.69 -3.98 -26.09
N ARG A 63 36.73 -4.69 -26.69
CA ARG A 63 35.77 -4.08 -27.64
C ARG A 63 34.91 -3.00 -27.01
N LEU A 64 34.51 -3.19 -25.75
CA LEU A 64 33.69 -2.26 -24.98
C LEU A 64 34.53 -1.19 -24.26
N ARG A 65 35.86 -1.29 -24.29
CA ARG A 65 36.81 -0.41 -23.59
C ARG A 65 36.50 -0.29 -22.10
N LEU A 66 36.23 -1.43 -21.46
CA LEU A 66 35.90 -1.46 -20.04
C LEU A 66 37.14 -1.19 -19.17
N PRO A 67 36.98 -0.49 -18.03
CA PRO A 67 38.09 -0.28 -17.11
C PRO A 67 38.47 -1.59 -16.40
N GLN A 68 39.71 -1.64 -15.88
CA GLN A 68 40.12 -2.71 -14.98
C GLN A 68 39.18 -2.78 -13.78
N GLY A 69 38.76 -3.99 -13.41
CA GLY A 69 37.81 -4.22 -12.32
C GLY A 69 36.33 -4.04 -12.68
N ALA A 70 35.99 -3.69 -13.93
CA ALA A 70 34.59 -3.58 -14.37
C ALA A 70 33.77 -4.84 -14.08
N LEU A 71 34.34 -6.02 -14.34
CA LEU A 71 33.67 -7.30 -14.09
C LEU A 71 33.23 -7.44 -12.63
N ALA A 72 34.14 -7.18 -11.68
CA ALA A 72 33.83 -7.30 -10.25
C ALA A 72 32.75 -6.30 -9.82
N ALA A 73 32.84 -5.05 -10.30
CA ALA A 73 31.85 -4.02 -10.02
C ALA A 73 30.46 -4.41 -10.58
N ASP A 74 30.40 -4.86 -11.82
CA ASP A 74 29.15 -5.23 -12.48
C ASP A 74 28.53 -6.49 -11.86
N VAL A 75 29.34 -7.48 -11.46
CA VAL A 75 28.88 -8.65 -10.69
C VAL A 75 28.26 -8.20 -9.37
N GLN A 76 28.91 -7.29 -8.64
CA GLN A 76 28.36 -6.75 -7.39
C GLN A 76 27.04 -6.01 -7.63
N VAL A 77 26.91 -5.25 -8.72
CA VAL A 77 25.66 -4.57 -9.09
C VAL A 77 24.55 -5.59 -9.35
N VAL A 78 24.82 -6.67 -10.09
CA VAL A 78 23.83 -7.73 -10.35
C VAL A 78 23.39 -8.41 -9.05
N LEU A 79 24.33 -8.74 -8.16
CA LEU A 79 24.02 -9.33 -6.86
C LEU A 79 23.15 -8.40 -6.02
N ASN A 80 23.52 -7.12 -5.92
CA ASN A 80 22.77 -6.12 -5.18
C ASN A 80 21.36 -5.92 -5.76
N TYR A 81 21.24 -5.85 -7.09
CA TYR A 81 19.95 -5.70 -7.76
C TYR A 81 19.01 -6.88 -7.44
N ARG A 82 19.51 -8.12 -7.54
CA ARG A 82 18.75 -9.33 -7.22
C ARG A 82 18.35 -9.37 -5.75
N GLY A 83 19.28 -9.06 -4.84
CA GLY A 83 18.99 -8.97 -3.40
C GLY A 83 17.89 -7.95 -3.09
N ASN A 84 17.97 -6.77 -3.71
CA ASN A 84 16.95 -5.73 -3.56
C ASN A 84 15.59 -6.14 -4.15
N GLN A 85 15.56 -6.87 -5.27
CA GLN A 85 14.31 -7.41 -5.82
C GLN A 85 13.66 -8.40 -4.85
N THR A 86 14.44 -9.33 -4.30
CA THR A 86 13.95 -10.29 -3.31
C THR A 86 13.40 -9.57 -2.08
N LEU A 87 14.14 -8.59 -1.55
CA LEU A 87 13.69 -7.78 -0.43
C LEU A 87 12.39 -7.03 -0.75
N LEU A 88 12.27 -6.44 -1.93
CA LEU A 88 11.06 -5.73 -2.35
C LEU A 88 9.84 -6.65 -2.47
N VAL A 89 10.03 -7.89 -2.94
CA VAL A 89 8.96 -8.91 -2.96
C VAL A 89 8.54 -9.26 -1.54
N GLN A 90 9.49 -9.52 -0.64
CA GLN A 90 9.20 -9.80 0.77
C GLN A 90 8.45 -8.65 1.44
N ARG A 91 8.92 -7.41 1.28
CA ARG A 91 8.27 -6.23 1.84
C ARG A 91 6.84 -6.03 1.34
N ARG A 92 6.55 -6.39 0.09
CA ARG A 92 5.18 -6.34 -0.44
C ARG A 92 4.29 -7.41 0.20
N GLN A 93 4.82 -8.61 0.45
CA GLN A 93 4.09 -9.67 1.14
C GLN A 93 3.82 -9.28 2.60
N ASP A 94 4.82 -8.77 3.31
CA ASP A 94 4.67 -8.29 4.68
C ASP A 94 3.63 -7.17 4.78
N ALA A 95 3.66 -6.21 3.84
CA ALA A 95 2.71 -5.10 3.82
C ALA A 95 1.27 -5.56 3.59
N GLU A 96 1.07 -6.57 2.73
CA GLU A 96 -0.25 -7.13 2.48
C GLU A 96 -0.78 -7.91 3.69
N GLN A 97 0.08 -8.67 4.39
CA GLN A 97 -0.29 -9.35 5.63
C GLN A 97 -0.69 -8.34 6.72
N LEU A 98 0.14 -7.32 6.95
CA LEU A 98 -0.15 -6.27 7.92
C LEU A 98 -1.45 -5.52 7.60
N ARG A 99 -1.74 -5.32 6.31
CA ARG A 99 -3.01 -4.72 5.88
C ARG A 99 -4.20 -5.61 6.27
N GLN A 100 -4.12 -6.92 6.02
CA GLN A 100 -5.19 -7.85 6.37
C GLN A 100 -5.40 -7.93 7.89
N GLU A 101 -4.32 -7.95 8.67
CA GLU A 101 -4.37 -7.90 10.12
C GLU A 101 -5.02 -6.59 10.62
N ALA A 102 -4.65 -5.45 10.05
CA ALA A 102 -5.24 -4.16 10.39
C ALA A 102 -6.74 -4.10 10.06
N GLU A 103 -7.16 -4.65 8.91
CA GLU A 103 -8.58 -4.71 8.53
C GLU A 103 -9.39 -5.61 9.50
N LEU A 104 -8.82 -6.73 9.94
CA LEU A 104 -9.45 -7.59 10.95
C LEU A 104 -9.57 -6.89 12.30
N ALA A 105 -8.49 -6.26 12.78
CA ALA A 105 -8.50 -5.50 14.02
C ALA A 105 -9.50 -4.34 13.97
N SER A 106 -9.61 -3.64 12.84
CA SER A 106 -10.60 -2.57 12.65
C SER A 106 -12.03 -3.09 12.80
N ARG A 107 -12.36 -4.24 12.19
CA ARG A 107 -13.69 -4.86 12.32
C ARG A 107 -13.98 -5.30 13.75
N GLU A 108 -12.97 -5.79 14.46
CA GLU A 108 -13.11 -6.15 15.86
C GLU A 108 -13.41 -4.92 16.73
N ILE A 109 -12.68 -3.81 16.52
CA ILE A 109 -12.93 -2.54 17.19
C ILE A 109 -14.37 -2.06 16.93
N GLU A 110 -14.83 -2.04 15.68
CA GLU A 110 -16.21 -1.67 15.34
C GLU A 110 -17.25 -2.59 16.01
N GLY A 111 -16.92 -3.87 16.18
CA GLY A 111 -17.76 -4.81 16.93
C GLY A 111 -17.84 -4.48 18.42
N LEU A 112 -16.69 -4.17 19.04
CA LEU A 112 -16.60 -3.79 20.44
C LEU A 112 -17.31 -2.46 20.72
N GLU A 113 -17.19 -1.47 19.83
CA GLU A 113 -17.88 -0.19 19.95
C GLU A 113 -19.40 -0.33 19.91
N ARG A 114 -19.93 -1.20 19.03
CA ARG A 114 -21.36 -1.52 18.99
C ARG A 114 -21.83 -2.14 20.30
N ARG A 115 -21.10 -3.13 20.82
CA ARG A 115 -21.42 -3.77 22.11
C ARG A 115 -21.35 -2.78 23.27
N LEU A 116 -20.38 -1.86 23.26
CA LEU A 116 -20.26 -0.80 24.25
C LEU A 116 -21.46 0.13 24.21
N LYS A 117 -21.94 0.50 23.01
CA LYS A 117 -23.13 1.34 22.83
C LYS A 117 -24.39 0.65 23.36
N GLU A 118 -24.57 -0.63 23.07
CA GLU A 118 -25.67 -1.45 23.60
C GLU A 118 -25.65 -1.55 25.12
N ALA A 119 -24.47 -1.79 25.71
CA ALA A 119 -24.29 -1.83 27.16
C ALA A 119 -24.64 -0.47 27.80
N LYS A 120 -24.17 0.64 27.23
CA LYS A 120 -24.52 2.00 27.69
C LYS A 120 -26.02 2.27 27.62
N TRP A 121 -26.67 1.89 26.52
CA TRP A 121 -28.12 2.03 26.37
C TRP A 121 -28.87 1.21 27.42
N THR A 122 -28.41 -0.02 27.68
CA THR A 122 -29.00 -0.91 28.69
C THR A 122 -28.89 -0.31 30.09
N ILE A 123 -27.72 0.24 30.46
CA ILE A 123 -27.53 0.94 31.75
C ILE A 123 -28.48 2.14 31.85
N GLN A 124 -28.60 2.94 30.80
CA GLN A 124 -29.51 4.10 30.79
C GLN A 124 -30.97 3.66 30.97
N LYS A 125 -31.39 2.59 30.29
CA LYS A 125 -32.74 2.04 30.44
C LYS A 125 -33.02 1.62 31.89
N HIS A 126 -32.07 0.91 32.53
CA HIS A 126 -32.22 0.51 33.94
C HIS A 126 -32.33 1.72 34.86
N ARG A 127 -31.46 2.74 34.69
CA ARG A 127 -31.55 3.99 35.47
C ARG A 127 -32.89 4.69 35.30
N ASN A 128 -33.42 4.75 34.07
CA ASN A 128 -34.72 5.35 33.81
C ASN A 128 -35.83 4.56 34.54
N ILE A 129 -35.82 3.23 34.48
CA ILE A 129 -36.79 2.37 35.18
C ILE A 129 -36.69 2.58 36.70
N GLU A 130 -35.49 2.65 37.27
CA GLU A 130 -35.29 2.89 38.70
C GLU A 130 -35.79 4.27 39.15
N SER A 131 -35.69 5.28 38.30
CA SER A 131 -36.15 6.65 38.60
C SER A 131 -37.65 6.89 38.43
N GLN A 132 -38.35 6.07 37.63
CA GLN A 132 -39.78 6.20 37.34
C GLN A 132 -40.70 6.05 38.56
N PRO A 133 -40.52 5.03 39.45
CA PRO A 133 -41.34 4.87 40.64
C PRO A 133 -41.32 6.09 41.54
N SER A 134 -40.16 6.72 41.75
CA SER A 134 -40.05 7.91 42.59
C SER A 134 -40.78 9.11 42.01
N GLY A 135 -40.75 9.31 40.69
CA GLY A 135 -41.52 10.38 40.03
C GLY A 135 -43.03 10.12 40.07
N ILE A 136 -43.45 8.87 39.84
CA ILE A 136 -44.87 8.48 39.92
C ILE A 136 -45.38 8.59 41.36
N MET A 137 -44.62 8.12 42.35
CA MET A 137 -45.00 8.24 43.76
C MET A 137 -45.08 9.70 44.22
N GLY A 138 -44.18 10.57 43.76
CA GLY A 138 -44.28 12.00 44.02
C GLY A 138 -45.55 12.62 43.44
N ALA A 139 -45.85 12.33 42.17
CA ALA A 139 -47.06 12.82 41.51
C ALA A 139 -48.35 12.27 42.15
N LEU A 140 -48.35 11.00 42.59
CA LEU A 140 -49.48 10.41 43.32
C LEU A 140 -49.67 11.08 44.69
N ALA A 141 -48.58 11.34 45.43
CA ALA A 141 -48.65 12.04 46.71
C ALA A 141 -49.17 13.49 46.57
N GLU A 142 -48.75 14.19 45.50
CA GLU A 142 -49.25 15.53 45.17
C GLU A 142 -50.75 15.49 44.83
N GLN A 143 -51.20 14.53 44.02
CA GLN A 143 -52.62 14.32 43.72
C GLN A 143 -53.45 13.99 44.97
N GLU A 144 -52.94 13.17 45.88
CA GLU A 144 -53.58 12.88 47.17
C GLU A 144 -53.70 14.14 48.05
N GLN A 145 -52.69 15.00 48.04
CA GLN A 145 -52.68 16.24 48.81
C GLN A 145 -53.64 17.29 48.25
N GLU A 146 -53.71 17.45 46.92
CA GLU A 146 -54.59 18.39 46.23
C GLU A 146 -56.05 17.94 46.21
N ASN A 147 -56.30 16.63 46.18
CA ASN A 147 -57.65 16.05 46.11
C ASN A 147 -57.96 15.13 47.31
N PRO A 148 -57.88 15.64 48.55
CA PRO A 148 -57.99 14.82 49.76
C PRO A 148 -59.37 14.18 49.91
N ARG A 149 -60.40 14.75 49.29
CA ARG A 149 -61.77 14.20 49.25
C ARG A 149 -61.92 12.94 48.39
N LEU A 150 -61.07 12.77 47.38
CA LEU A 150 -61.12 11.65 46.43
C LEU A 150 -60.15 10.53 46.84
N PHE A 151 -58.98 10.90 47.38
CA PHE A 151 -57.89 9.95 47.59
C PHE A 151 -57.34 9.92 49.03
N GLY A 152 -57.75 10.84 49.90
CA GLY A 152 -57.38 10.81 51.32
C GLY A 152 -58.17 9.76 52.11
N ALA A 153 -57.62 9.30 53.24
CA ALA A 153 -58.36 8.48 54.18
C ALA A 153 -59.68 9.17 54.57
N VAL A 154 -60.80 8.44 54.57
CA VAL A 154 -62.16 8.98 54.72
C VAL A 154 -62.30 9.93 55.92
N ALA A 155 -61.62 9.64 57.03
CA ALA A 155 -61.60 10.50 58.22
C ALA A 155 -60.89 11.85 57.99
N VAL A 156 -59.80 11.87 57.23
CA VAL A 156 -59.03 13.09 56.89
C VAL A 156 -59.75 13.90 55.82
N ALA A 157 -60.37 13.23 54.84
CA ALA A 157 -61.23 13.83 53.84
C ALA A 157 -62.43 14.56 54.48
N ALA A 158 -63.11 13.89 55.41
CA ALA A 158 -64.24 14.44 56.14
C ALA A 158 -63.85 15.65 57.01
N ALA A 159 -62.71 15.59 57.71
CA ALA A 159 -62.21 16.70 58.52
C ALA A 159 -61.93 17.96 57.68
N LYS A 160 -61.24 17.81 56.53
CA LYS A 160 -60.93 18.93 55.62
C LYS A 160 -62.19 19.54 54.97
N LEU A 161 -63.18 18.72 54.62
CA LEU A 161 -64.45 19.22 54.07
C LEU A 161 -65.26 20.02 55.10
N LEU A 162 -65.22 19.60 56.37
CA LEU A 162 -65.88 20.32 57.46
C LEU A 162 -65.16 21.63 57.82
N GLU A 163 -63.83 21.71 57.67
CA GLU A 163 -63.08 22.97 57.81
C GLU A 163 -63.37 23.96 56.68
N ALA A 164 -63.46 23.49 55.42
CA ALA A 164 -63.76 24.35 54.27
C ALA A 164 -65.22 24.85 54.21
N ALA A 165 -66.12 24.24 55.00
CA ALA A 165 -67.53 24.62 55.09
C ALA A 165 -67.84 25.62 56.22
N ARG A 166 -66.82 26.09 56.95
CA ARG A 166 -66.90 27.18 57.94
C ARG A 166 -66.41 28.49 57.33
#